data_AF-A0A842WTS3-F1
#
_entry.id   AF-A0A842WTS3-F1
#
_cell.length_a   1.000
_cell.length_b   1.000
_cell.length_c   1.000
_cell.angle_alpha   90.00
_cell.angle_beta   90.00
_cell.angle_gamma   90.00
#
_symmetry.space_group_name_H-M   'P 1'
#
loop_
_entity.id
_entity.type
_entity.pdbx_description
1 polymer ?
#
loop_
_entity_poly.entity_id
_entity_poly.type
_entity_poly.pdbx_seq_one_letter_code
_entity_poly.pdbx_strand_id
1 'polypeptide(L)'
;MNSNYLKRIKWIILFTSITGLFLSVILPTSGMGDAGRMYPDELRGSLYFVTGDIIVDITVTNGSLSFYVFDWQNSLEILESQSLVDVTPVFAKENITTYSGVIEIPSAGFYSFLAMHYGDSSVSFRVDLTRVLPQKYILWPSFFILGAYIIIALIERNRLKLFADGIE
;
A
#
# COMPACT_ATOMS: atom_id res chain seq x y z
N MET A 1 42.27 -5.38 16.64
CA MET A 1 41.23 -5.39 15.58
C MET A 1 41.62 -4.33 14.55
N ASN A 2 41.75 -4.70 13.27
CA ASN A 2 42.43 -3.86 12.27
C ASN A 2 41.56 -2.61 11.93
N SER A 3 42.11 -1.39 12.01
CA SER A 3 41.38 -0.12 11.82
C SER A 3 40.57 -0.04 10.52
N ASN A 4 41.08 -0.69 9.47
CA ASN A 4 40.41 -0.80 8.18
C ASN A 4 39.15 -1.66 8.19
N TYR A 5 39.05 -2.63 9.10
CA TYR A 5 37.89 -3.51 9.23
C TYR A 5 36.69 -2.77 9.85
N LEU A 6 36.95 -1.94 10.86
CA LEU A 6 35.94 -1.13 11.52
C LEU A 6 35.35 -0.06 10.59
N LYS A 7 36.21 0.58 9.77
CA LYS A 7 35.78 1.52 8.72
C LYS A 7 34.87 0.83 7.69
N ARG A 8 35.21 -0.39 7.25
CA ARG A 8 34.39 -1.15 6.28
C ARG A 8 33.02 -1.49 6.83
N ILE A 9 32.92 -1.93 8.09
CA ILE A 9 31.63 -2.25 8.74
C ILE A 9 30.74 -1.00 8.82
N LYS A 10 31.28 0.16 9.20
CA LYS A 10 30.52 1.42 9.26
C LYS A 10 29.93 1.82 7.90
N TRP A 11 30.70 1.66 6.83
CA TRP A 11 30.24 1.94 5.47
C TRP A 11 29.15 0.96 5.01
N ILE A 12 29.29 -0.33 5.33
CA ILE A 12 28.27 -1.33 5.00
C ILE A 12 26.95 -1.01 5.68
N ILE A 13 26.96 -0.66 6.97
CA ILE A 13 25.76 -0.31 7.75
C ILE A 13 25.09 0.96 7.20
N LEU A 14 25.87 2.00 6.91
CA LEU A 14 25.33 3.24 6.34
C LEU A 14 24.69 2.98 4.97
N PHE A 15 25.36 2.19 4.12
CA PHE A 15 24.87 1.85 2.80
C PHE A 15 23.59 1.01 2.86
N THR A 16 23.51 0.01 3.74
CA THR A 16 22.30 -0.80 3.92
C THR A 16 21.14 0.01 4.49
N SER A 17 21.40 0.95 5.41
CA SER A 17 20.36 1.82 5.98
C SER A 17 19.77 2.78 4.94
N ILE A 18 20.64 3.40 4.14
CA ILE A 18 20.22 4.29 3.04
C ILE A 18 19.47 3.49 1.98
N THR A 19 19.97 2.31 1.60
CA THR A 19 19.31 1.44 0.62
C THR A 19 17.95 0.96 1.12
N GLY A 20 17.82 0.62 2.41
CA GLY A 20 16.54 0.23 3.01
C GLY A 20 15.51 1.37 3.03
N LEU A 21 15.93 2.59 3.39
CA LEU A 21 15.10 3.80 3.28
C LEU A 21 14.72 4.09 1.82
N PHE A 22 15.65 3.95 0.89
CA PHE A 22 15.40 4.22 -0.52
C PHE A 22 14.44 3.18 -1.14
N LEU A 23 14.63 1.90 -0.82
CA LEU A 23 13.70 0.83 -1.22
C LEU A 23 12.31 1.01 -0.60
N SER A 24 12.20 1.55 0.61
CA SER A 24 10.88 1.86 1.20
C SER A 24 10.10 2.95 0.45
N VAL A 25 10.81 3.86 -0.21
CA VAL A 25 10.23 4.94 -1.02
C VAL A 25 9.95 4.49 -2.46
N ILE A 26 10.69 3.49 -2.95
CA ILE A 26 10.68 3.08 -4.37
C ILE A 26 9.95 1.77 -4.63
N LEU A 27 9.75 0.91 -3.62
CA LEU A 27 9.03 -0.35 -3.83
C LEU A 27 7.62 -0.03 -4.32
N PRO A 28 7.30 -0.37 -5.59
CA PRO A 28 5.98 -0.17 -6.10
C PRO A 28 5.08 -1.11 -5.30
N THR A 29 4.24 -0.50 -4.49
CA THR A 29 2.90 -0.97 -4.17
C THR A 29 2.37 -1.73 -5.38
N SER A 30 2.27 -3.05 -5.31
CA SER A 30 1.79 -3.87 -6.43
C SER A 30 0.42 -3.35 -6.86
N GLY A 31 0.38 -2.66 -7.99
CA GLY A 31 -0.83 -2.11 -8.58
C GLY A 31 -1.57 -3.23 -9.30
N MET A 32 -2.84 -3.43 -8.95
CA MET A 32 -3.76 -4.26 -9.71
C MET A 32 -4.73 -3.29 -10.38
N GLY A 33 -4.72 -3.24 -11.70
CA GLY A 33 -5.61 -2.36 -12.44
C GLY A 33 -6.44 -3.13 -13.46
N ASP A 34 -7.66 -2.68 -13.68
CA ASP A 34 -8.49 -3.10 -14.82
C ASP A 34 -8.72 -1.88 -15.72
N ALA A 35 -8.66 -2.11 -17.02
CA ALA A 35 -8.98 -1.09 -18.00
C ALA A 35 -9.76 -1.73 -19.14
N GLY A 36 -10.81 -1.06 -19.58
CA GLY A 36 -11.66 -1.66 -20.59
C GLY A 36 -12.82 -0.77 -21.02
N ARG A 37 -13.78 -1.43 -21.64
CA ARG A 37 -15.06 -0.87 -22.03
C ARG A 37 -16.17 -1.71 -21.41
N MET A 38 -17.17 -1.04 -20.84
CA MET A 38 -18.41 -1.65 -20.38
C MET A 38 -19.57 -1.17 -21.24
N TYR A 39 -20.51 -2.04 -21.51
CA TYR A 39 -21.76 -1.74 -22.20
C TYR A 39 -22.86 -1.35 -21.19
N PRO A 40 -23.99 -0.78 -21.67
CA PRO A 40 -25.15 -0.52 -20.82
C PRO A 40 -25.56 -1.74 -20.00
N ASP A 41 -25.82 -1.52 -18.72
CA ASP A 41 -26.23 -2.52 -17.73
C ASP A 41 -25.22 -3.66 -17.52
N GLU A 42 -23.99 -3.51 -18.02
CA GLU A 42 -22.89 -4.44 -17.74
C GLU A 42 -22.37 -4.22 -16.32
N LEU A 43 -22.06 -5.34 -15.66
CA LEU A 43 -21.43 -5.38 -14.36
C LEU A 43 -20.09 -6.10 -14.49
N ARG A 44 -19.03 -5.47 -13.98
CA ARG A 44 -17.69 -6.05 -13.92
C ARG A 44 -17.25 -6.18 -12.49
N GLY A 45 -17.05 -7.42 -12.06
CA GLY A 45 -16.59 -7.77 -10.73
C GLY A 45 -15.20 -8.39 -10.77
N SER A 46 -14.39 -8.09 -9.76
CA SER A 46 -13.13 -8.78 -9.49
C SER A 46 -13.02 -9.09 -8.00
N LEU A 47 -12.37 -10.20 -7.66
CA LEU A 47 -12.19 -10.64 -6.27
C LEU A 47 -10.70 -10.60 -5.92
N TYR A 48 -10.36 -9.91 -4.84
CA TYR A 48 -8.98 -9.81 -4.37
C TYR A 48 -8.88 -10.14 -2.89
N PHE A 49 -7.75 -10.75 -2.52
CA PHE A 49 -7.34 -10.80 -1.12
C PHE A 49 -6.61 -9.50 -0.76
N VAL A 50 -7.11 -8.81 0.26
CA VAL A 50 -6.67 -7.49 0.69
C VAL A 50 -6.18 -7.57 2.13
N THR A 51 -5.04 -6.94 2.43
CA THR A 51 -4.39 -7.03 3.75
C THR A 51 -4.23 -5.67 4.45
N GLY A 52 -4.80 -4.61 3.88
CA GLY A 52 -4.72 -3.24 4.38
C GLY A 52 -5.39 -2.27 3.41
N ASP A 53 -5.37 -0.98 3.73
CA ASP A 53 -6.01 0.06 2.94
C ASP A 53 -5.54 0.07 1.48
N ILE A 54 -6.38 0.60 0.61
CA ILE A 54 -6.14 0.62 -0.84
C ILE A 54 -6.27 2.05 -1.34
N ILE A 55 -5.27 2.53 -2.08
CA ILE A 55 -5.41 3.72 -2.92
C ILE A 55 -6.09 3.27 -4.20
N VAL A 56 -7.19 3.93 -4.55
CA VAL A 56 -7.91 3.69 -5.79
C VAL A 56 -7.86 4.94 -6.63
N ASP A 57 -7.50 4.76 -7.89
CA ASP A 57 -7.55 5.79 -8.93
C ASP A 57 -8.46 5.30 -10.04
N ILE A 58 -9.51 6.07 -10.31
CA ILE A 58 -10.53 5.76 -11.32
C ILE A 58 -10.57 6.89 -12.32
N THR A 59 -10.40 6.55 -13.59
CA THR A 59 -10.55 7.48 -14.70
C THR A 59 -11.51 6.91 -15.71
N VAL A 60 -12.55 7.68 -16.03
CA VAL A 60 -13.55 7.35 -17.04
C VAL A 60 -13.38 8.30 -18.21
N THR A 61 -13.19 7.74 -19.40
CA THR A 61 -12.94 8.51 -20.62
C THR A 61 -14.23 9.10 -21.19
N ASN A 62 -15.36 8.39 -21.05
CA ASN A 62 -16.66 8.82 -21.59
C ASN A 62 -17.82 8.22 -20.78
N GLY A 63 -18.78 9.05 -20.36
CA GLY A 63 -19.88 8.61 -19.50
C GLY A 63 -19.52 8.63 -18.01
N SER A 64 -20.17 7.79 -17.22
CA SER A 64 -19.93 7.65 -15.78
C SER A 64 -20.03 6.18 -15.36
N LEU A 65 -19.46 5.87 -14.20
CA LEU A 65 -19.39 4.53 -13.62
C LEU A 65 -19.83 4.63 -12.16
N SER A 66 -20.39 3.56 -11.60
CA SER A 66 -20.54 3.39 -10.16
C SER A 66 -19.59 2.29 -9.69
N PHE A 67 -18.83 2.56 -8.64
CA PHE A 67 -17.82 1.66 -8.09
C PHE A 67 -18.14 1.32 -6.64
N TYR A 68 -18.19 0.03 -6.36
CA TYR A 68 -18.53 -0.51 -5.05
C TYR A 68 -17.46 -1.51 -4.59
N VAL A 69 -17.24 -1.57 -3.29
CA VAL A 69 -16.40 -2.59 -2.66
C VAL A 69 -17.19 -3.27 -1.55
N PHE A 70 -17.24 -4.59 -1.60
CA PHE A 70 -17.92 -5.42 -0.60
C PHE A 70 -16.92 -6.35 0.05
N ASP A 71 -17.12 -6.62 1.33
CA ASP A 71 -16.41 -7.72 1.99
C ASP A 71 -16.91 -9.08 1.49
N TRP A 72 -16.27 -10.15 1.95
CA TRP A 72 -16.61 -11.52 1.56
C TRP A 72 -18.06 -11.90 1.89
N GLN A 73 -18.56 -11.51 3.07
CA GLN A 73 -19.89 -11.87 3.53
C GLN A 73 -20.96 -11.23 2.63
N ASN A 74 -20.85 -9.92 2.40
CA ASN A 74 -21.74 -9.18 1.52
C ASN A 74 -21.62 -9.66 0.07
N SER A 75 -20.43 -10.04 -0.38
CA SER A 75 -20.23 -10.61 -1.72
C SER A 75 -21.01 -11.92 -1.91
N LEU A 76 -21.05 -12.79 -0.89
CA LEU A 76 -21.86 -14.00 -0.93
C LEU A 76 -23.36 -13.68 -0.94
N GLU A 77 -23.79 -12.73 -0.11
CA GLU A 77 -25.19 -12.31 -0.05
C GLU A 77 -25.68 -11.72 -1.38
N ILE A 78 -24.85 -10.96 -2.10
CA ILE A 78 -25.16 -10.48 -3.46
C ILE A 78 -25.34 -11.65 -4.43
N LEU A 79 -24.46 -12.65 -4.37
CA LEU A 79 -24.53 -13.81 -5.27
C LEU A 79 -25.77 -14.66 -4.99
N GLU A 80 -26.15 -14.83 -3.73
CA GLU A 80 -27.32 -15.59 -3.31
C GLU A 80 -28.64 -14.86 -3.62
N SER A 81 -28.72 -13.57 -3.28
CA SER A 81 -29.92 -12.75 -3.48
C SER A 81 -30.09 -12.20 -4.89
N GLN A 82 -29.01 -12.20 -5.69
CA GLN A 82 -28.90 -11.51 -6.98
C GLN A 82 -29.27 -10.02 -6.89
N SER A 83 -29.03 -9.39 -5.73
CA SER A 83 -29.45 -8.03 -5.43
C SER A 83 -28.34 -7.27 -4.70
N LEU A 84 -28.26 -5.97 -4.97
CA LEU A 84 -27.40 -5.03 -4.25
C LEU A 84 -28.16 -4.25 -3.16
N VAL A 85 -29.48 -4.46 -3.05
CA VAL A 85 -30.37 -3.61 -2.22
C VAL A 85 -30.14 -3.81 -0.72
N ASP A 86 -29.86 -5.05 -0.30
CA ASP A 86 -29.82 -5.42 1.12
C ASP A 86 -28.39 -5.52 1.68
N VAL A 87 -27.38 -5.20 0.86
CA VAL A 87 -25.98 -5.28 1.25
C VAL A 87 -25.37 -3.90 1.47
N THR A 88 -24.56 -3.77 2.52
CA THR A 88 -23.88 -2.50 2.82
C THR A 88 -22.46 -2.55 2.26
N PRO A 89 -22.12 -1.76 1.23
CA PRO A 89 -20.76 -1.71 0.74
C PRO A 89 -19.82 -1.12 1.78
N VAL A 90 -18.60 -1.65 1.83
CA VAL A 90 -17.47 -1.07 2.58
C VAL A 90 -17.10 0.27 1.97
N PHE A 91 -17.23 0.39 0.65
CA PHE A 91 -17.01 1.62 -0.08
C PHE A 91 -17.97 1.73 -1.27
N ALA A 92 -18.54 2.91 -1.48
CA ALA A 92 -19.41 3.20 -2.61
C ALA A 92 -19.15 4.60 -3.17
N LYS A 93 -19.01 4.67 -4.49
CA LYS A 93 -19.02 5.92 -5.25
C LYS A 93 -19.84 5.74 -6.51
N GLU A 94 -20.84 6.58 -6.68
CA GLU A 94 -21.77 6.48 -7.80
C GLU A 94 -21.56 7.63 -8.79
N ASN A 95 -21.84 7.36 -10.06
CA ASN A 95 -21.76 8.34 -11.14
C ASN A 95 -20.43 9.10 -11.21
N ILE A 96 -19.33 8.39 -11.01
CA ILE A 96 -17.98 8.94 -11.07
C ILE A 96 -17.47 9.02 -12.52
N THR A 97 -16.84 10.14 -12.82
CA THR A 97 -16.03 10.34 -14.04
C THR A 97 -14.54 10.25 -13.71
N THR A 98 -14.15 10.75 -12.54
CA THR A 98 -12.81 10.64 -11.98
C THR A 98 -12.89 10.48 -10.48
N TYR A 99 -12.07 9.63 -9.89
CA TYR A 99 -11.93 9.49 -8.45
C TYR A 99 -10.49 9.13 -8.08
N SER A 100 -9.97 9.70 -7.00
CA SER A 100 -8.70 9.31 -6.41
C SER A 100 -8.84 9.40 -4.90
N GLY A 101 -8.51 8.34 -4.19
CA GLY A 101 -8.65 8.32 -2.74
C GLY A 101 -8.23 7.01 -2.09
N VAL A 102 -8.34 6.97 -0.77
CA VAL A 102 -8.05 5.78 0.04
C VAL A 102 -9.36 5.10 0.42
N ILE A 103 -9.43 3.78 0.22
CA ILE A 103 -10.45 2.90 0.74
C ILE A 103 -9.89 2.29 2.02
N GLU A 104 -10.51 2.62 3.14
CA GLU A 104 -10.17 2.03 4.44
C GLU A 104 -10.69 0.59 4.50
N ILE A 105 -9.81 -0.35 4.82
CA ILE A 105 -10.13 -1.78 4.84
C ILE A 105 -10.19 -2.25 6.30
N PRO A 106 -11.38 -2.58 6.84
CA PRO A 106 -11.55 -2.85 8.27
C PRO A 106 -10.70 -4.02 8.78
N SER A 107 -10.55 -5.06 7.96
CA SER A 107 -9.75 -6.24 8.28
C SER A 107 -9.24 -6.94 7.03
N ALA A 108 -8.12 -7.64 7.15
CA ALA A 108 -7.59 -8.46 6.06
C ALA A 108 -8.59 -9.57 5.68
N GLY A 109 -8.80 -9.79 4.37
CA GLY A 109 -9.78 -10.74 3.86
C GLY A 109 -9.99 -10.66 2.36
N PHE A 110 -10.96 -11.41 1.85
CA PHE A 110 -11.40 -11.29 0.46
C PHE A 110 -12.42 -10.15 0.32
N TYR A 111 -12.24 -9.34 -0.70
CA TYR A 111 -13.14 -8.25 -1.06
C TYR A 111 -13.45 -8.31 -2.55
N SER A 112 -14.70 -8.03 -2.90
CA SER A 112 -15.11 -7.87 -4.29
C SER A 112 -15.13 -6.39 -4.66
N PHE A 113 -14.62 -6.08 -5.84
CA PHE A 113 -14.60 -4.76 -6.43
C PHE A 113 -15.50 -4.78 -7.64
N LEU A 114 -16.52 -3.95 -7.61
CA LEU A 114 -17.61 -3.96 -8.55
C LEU A 114 -17.69 -2.63 -9.28
N ALA A 115 -17.62 -2.69 -10.61
CA ALA A 115 -17.88 -1.58 -11.50
C ALA A 115 -19.23 -1.81 -12.19
N MET A 116 -20.09 -0.79 -12.20
CA MET A 116 -21.40 -0.81 -12.85
C MET A 116 -21.60 0.43 -13.73
N HIS A 117 -22.28 0.24 -14.85
CA HIS A 117 -22.63 1.31 -15.75
C HIS A 117 -24.12 1.29 -16.09
N TYR A 118 -24.84 2.36 -15.71
CA TYR A 118 -26.29 2.51 -15.90
C TYR A 118 -26.65 3.50 -17.03
N GLY A 119 -25.73 3.77 -17.96
CA GLY A 119 -25.96 4.70 -19.07
C GLY A 119 -26.37 3.99 -20.37
N ASP A 120 -26.92 4.76 -21.30
CA ASP A 120 -27.41 4.24 -22.59
C ASP A 120 -26.30 3.94 -23.62
N SER A 121 -25.03 4.24 -23.29
CA SER A 121 -23.91 4.13 -24.23
C SER A 121 -22.67 3.54 -23.55
N SER A 122 -21.86 2.78 -24.27
CA SER A 122 -20.67 2.15 -23.68
C SER A 122 -19.71 3.14 -23.01
N VAL A 123 -19.20 2.81 -21.84
CA VAL A 123 -18.20 3.57 -21.08
C VAL A 123 -16.82 2.95 -21.20
N SER A 124 -15.79 3.75 -21.43
CA SER A 124 -14.39 3.33 -21.34
C SER A 124 -13.77 3.85 -20.05
N PHE A 125 -13.09 2.96 -19.33
CA PHE A 125 -12.59 3.23 -17.98
C PHE A 125 -11.22 2.61 -17.72
N ARG A 126 -10.55 3.14 -16.71
CA ARG A 126 -9.37 2.57 -16.04
C ARG A 126 -9.56 2.70 -14.54
N VAL A 127 -9.34 1.61 -13.83
CA VAL A 127 -9.28 1.54 -12.37
C VAL A 127 -7.92 1.00 -12.01
N ASP A 128 -7.15 1.74 -11.22
CA ASP A 128 -5.87 1.33 -10.68
C ASP A 128 -6.02 1.18 -9.16
N LEU A 129 -5.76 -0.02 -8.64
CA LEU A 129 -5.81 -0.34 -7.20
C LEU A 129 -4.39 -0.56 -6.69
N THR A 130 -4.02 0.23 -5.69
CA THR A 130 -2.66 0.26 -5.17
C THR A 130 -2.70 0.01 -3.66
N ARG A 131 -2.07 -1.07 -3.19
CA ARG A 131 -2.05 -1.38 -1.75
C ARG A 131 -1.28 -0.33 -0.96
N VAL A 132 -1.87 0.18 0.12
CA VAL A 132 -1.15 0.98 1.12
C VAL A 132 -0.41 0.02 2.04
N LEU A 133 0.92 -0.05 1.90
CA LEU A 133 1.72 -0.72 2.91
C LEU A 133 1.71 0.13 4.19
N PRO A 134 1.51 -0.47 5.37
CA PRO A 134 1.63 0.25 6.62
C PRO A 134 3.06 0.78 6.77
N GLN A 135 3.24 2.08 6.52
CA GLN A 135 4.53 2.79 6.61
C GLN A 135 5.25 2.53 7.94
N LYS A 136 4.49 2.28 9.01
CA LYS A 136 5.03 1.97 10.33
C LYS A 136 6.07 0.85 10.26
N TYR A 137 5.77 -0.32 9.68
CA TYR A 137 6.68 -1.48 9.74
C TYR A 137 7.94 -1.36 8.88
N ILE A 138 7.93 -0.49 7.86
CA ILE A 138 9.09 -0.32 6.97
C ILE A 138 10.14 0.61 7.62
N LEU A 139 9.72 1.53 8.49
CA LEU A 139 10.61 2.49 9.12
C LEU A 139 11.33 1.94 10.36
N TRP A 140 10.71 1.01 11.12
CA TRP A 140 11.32 0.48 12.35
C TRP A 140 12.71 -0.16 12.11
N PRO A 141 12.93 -1.02 11.10
CA PRO A 141 14.25 -1.60 10.86
C PRO A 141 15.32 -0.53 10.63
N SER A 142 15.00 0.51 9.86
CA SER A 142 15.91 1.62 9.59
C SER A 142 16.22 2.45 10.85
N PHE A 143 15.24 2.70 11.71
CA PHE A 143 15.44 3.39 12.99
C PHE A 143 16.24 2.54 13.99
N PHE A 144 16.02 1.22 14.04
CA PHE A 144 16.81 0.32 14.89
C PHE A 144 18.27 0.27 14.46
N ILE A 145 18.54 0.22 13.15
CA ILE A 145 19.90 0.20 12.62
C ILE A 145 20.61 1.55 12.88
N LEU A 146 19.91 2.68 12.68
CA LEU A 146 20.44 4.01 13.00
C LEU A 146 20.73 4.16 14.50
N GLY A 147 19.81 3.72 15.36
CA GLY A 147 19.97 3.72 16.81
C GLY A 147 21.17 2.88 17.26
N ALA A 148 21.31 1.67 16.71
CA ALA A 148 22.48 0.82 16.97
C ALA A 148 23.79 1.48 16.53
N TYR A 149 23.80 2.17 15.39
CA TYR A 149 24.98 2.91 14.92
C TYR A 149 25.38 4.05 15.87
N ILE A 150 24.41 4.85 16.34
CA ILE A 150 24.65 5.94 17.30
C ILE A 150 25.22 5.39 18.61
N ILE A 151 24.69 4.27 19.11
CA ILE A 151 25.18 3.60 20.33
C ILE A 151 26.63 3.14 20.14
N ILE A 152 26.95 2.48 19.02
CA ILE A 152 28.33 2.03 18.72
C ILE A 152 29.29 3.23 18.62
N ALA A 153 28.87 4.30 17.94
CA ALA A 153 29.68 5.52 17.80
C ALA A 153 29.94 6.22 19.16
N LEU A 154 28.95 6.23 20.05
CA LEU A 154 29.07 6.78 21.41
C LEU A 154 30.01 5.93 22.27
N ILE A 155 29.91 4.60 22.21
CA ILE A 155 30.81 3.67 22.93
C ILE A 155 32.25 3.87 22.47
N GLU A 156 32.50 3.98 21.16
CA GLU A 156 33.85 4.24 20.63
C GLU A 156 34.39 5.61 21.06
N ARG A 157 33.56 6.66 21.05
CA ARG A 157 33.97 8.00 21.50
C ARG A 157 34.36 8.01 22.98
N ASN A 158 33.59 7.33 23.82
CA ASN A 158 33.89 7.23 25.26
C ASN A 158 35.15 6.39 25.52
N ARG A 159 35.35 5.30 24.77
CA ARG A 159 36.60 4.52 24.84
C ARG A 159 37.81 5.37 24.47
N LEU A 160 37.73 6.13 23.37
CA LEU A 160 38.82 6.99 22.92
C LEU A 160 39.12 8.12 23.92
N LYS A 161 38.10 8.66 24.60
CA LYS A 161 38.29 9.60 25.71
C LYS A 161 39.02 8.97 26.90
N LEU A 162 38.61 7.79 27.34
CA LEU A 162 39.27 7.09 28.45
C LEU A 162 40.74 6.79 28.17
N PHE A 163 41.08 6.41 26.93
CA PHE A 163 42.48 6.26 26.50
C PHE A 163 43.25 7.58 26.44
N ALA A 164 42.59 8.70 26.11
CA ALA A 164 43.22 10.02 26.09
C ALA A 164 43.42 10.60 27.50
N ASP A 165 42.58 10.21 28.45
CA ASP A 165 42.62 10.65 29.85
C ASP A 165 43.58 9.81 30.71
N GLY A 166 44.23 8.78 30.14
CA GLY A 166 45.30 8.01 30.80
C GLY A 166 44.83 7.06 31.91
N ILE A 167 43.56 6.66 31.88
CA ILE A 167 43.00 5.69 32.82
C ILE A 167 43.06 4.30 32.15
N GLU A 168 44.04 3.49 32.55
CA GLU A 168 44.13 2.06 32.18
C GLU A 168 43.05 1.20 32.86
#